data_AF-A0A960ZVT4-F1
#
_entry.id   AF-A0A960ZVT4-F1
#
_cell.length_a   1.000
_cell.length_b   1.000
_cell.length_c   1.000
_cell.angle_alpha   90.00
_cell.angle_beta   90.00
_cell.angle_gamma   90.00
#
_symmetry.space_group_name_H-M   'P 1'
#
loop_
_entity.id
_entity.type
_entity.pdbx_description
1 polymer ?
#
loop_
_entity_poly.entity_id
_entity_poly.type
_entity_poly.pdbx_seq_one_letter_code
_entity_poly.pdbx_strand_id
1 'polypeptide(L)'
;MTLVERIDQAPLLLQRWAVSFFPALLQPWVAMLISAAAIIGVFASLFALSTLAERKGLGRIQNRPGPNRVGPFGMLQPLADGIKMLIKEDIVPLRADKVLHFLAPIALI
;
A
#
# COMPACT_ATOMS: atom_id res chain seq x y z
N MET A 1 -3.72 33.71 -2.28
CA MET A 1 -3.68 32.24 -2.27
C MET A 1 -2.47 31.81 -3.08
N THR A 2 -1.43 31.37 -2.39
CA THR A 2 -0.15 31.01 -3.01
C THR A 2 -0.28 29.74 -3.85
N LEU A 3 0.60 29.52 -4.82
CA LEU A 3 0.57 28.31 -5.67
C LEU A 3 0.67 27.02 -4.82
N VAL A 4 1.44 27.08 -3.74
CA VAL A 4 1.65 25.99 -2.79
C VAL A 4 0.35 25.63 -2.06
N GLU A 5 -0.39 26.62 -1.56
CA GLU A 5 -1.69 26.38 -0.91
C GLU A 5 -2.71 25.69 -1.82
N ARG A 6 -2.67 25.96 -3.14
CA ARG A 6 -3.56 25.28 -4.10
C ARG A 6 -3.18 23.81 -4.30
N ILE A 7 -1.89 23.49 -4.27
CA ILE A 7 -1.39 22.12 -4.40
C ILE A 7 -1.75 21.32 -3.15
N ASP A 8 -1.57 21.89 -1.96
CA ASP A 8 -1.89 21.24 -0.69
C ASP A 8 -3.40 20.97 -0.53
N GLN A 9 -4.24 21.85 -1.08
CA GLN A 9 -5.70 21.69 -1.02
C GLN A 9 -6.27 20.79 -2.12
N ALA A 10 -5.51 20.48 -3.17
CA ALA A 10 -5.98 19.63 -4.27
C ALA A 10 -6.58 18.28 -3.81
N PRO A 11 -5.95 17.49 -2.93
CA PRO A 11 -6.53 16.23 -2.44
C PRO A 11 -7.81 16.43 -1.63
N LEU A 12 -7.89 17.51 -0.84
CA LEU A 12 -9.08 17.87 -0.06
C LEU A 12 -10.24 18.29 -0.97
N LEU A 13 -9.97 19.04 -2.03
CA LEU A 13 -10.98 19.45 -3.01
C LEU A 13 -11.54 18.24 -3.78
N LEU A 14 -10.65 17.34 -4.19
CA LEU A 14 -11.04 16.10 -4.87
C LEU A 14 -11.89 15.20 -3.96
N GLN A 15 -11.51 15.08 -2.68
CA GLN A 15 -12.30 14.35 -1.69
C GLN A 15 -13.67 14.99 -1.46
N ARG A 16 -13.74 16.31 -1.28
CA ARG A 16 -15.02 17.01 -1.08
C ARG A 16 -15.95 16.83 -2.28
N TRP A 17 -15.39 16.88 -3.49
CA TRP A 17 -16.13 16.57 -4.72
C TRP A 17 -16.63 15.12 -4.70
N ALA A 18 -15.79 14.13 -4.36
CA ALA A 18 -16.18 12.73 -4.29
C ALA A 18 -17.25 12.45 -3.22
N VAL A 19 -17.20 13.14 -2.09
CA VAL A 19 -18.14 12.99 -0.96
C VAL A 19 -19.47 13.70 -1.25
N SER A 20 -19.49 14.70 -2.13
CA SER A 20 -20.71 15.45 -2.49
C SER A 20 -21.82 14.59 -3.11
N PHE A 21 -21.49 13.42 -3.65
CA PHE A 21 -22.45 12.45 -4.18
C PHE A 21 -23.27 11.73 -3.09
N PHE A 22 -22.87 11.84 -1.82
CA PHE A 22 -23.51 11.15 -0.70
C PHE A 22 -24.42 12.08 0.13
N PRO A 23 -25.50 11.52 0.74
CA PRO A 23 -26.36 12.25 1.67
C PRO A 23 -25.55 12.85 2.84
N ALA A 24 -25.96 14.04 3.32
CA ALA A 24 -25.23 14.80 4.35
C ALA A 24 -24.87 13.99 5.61
N LEU A 25 -25.71 13.02 6.00
CA LEU A 25 -25.47 12.14 7.15
C LEU A 25 -24.29 11.17 6.95
N LEU A 26 -24.04 10.73 5.71
CA LEU A 26 -22.98 9.77 5.39
C LEU A 26 -21.66 10.43 5.00
N GLN A 27 -21.69 11.72 4.65
CA GLN A 27 -20.51 12.47 4.21
C GLN A 27 -19.29 12.34 5.13
N PRO A 28 -19.39 12.50 6.48
CA PRO A 28 -18.22 12.40 7.34
C PRO A 28 -17.61 10.99 7.36
N TRP A 29 -18.46 9.94 7.36
CA TRP A 29 -18.02 8.56 7.37
C TRP A 29 -17.33 8.17 6.05
N VAL A 30 -17.92 8.56 4.92
CA VAL A 30 -17.35 8.32 3.60
C VAL A 30 -16.04 9.08 3.42
N ALA A 31 -15.98 10.34 3.88
CA ALA A 31 -14.74 11.12 3.87
C ALA A 31 -13.64 10.40 4.67
N MET A 32 -13.94 9.95 5.89
CA MET A 32 -12.98 9.22 6.72
C MET A 32 -12.46 7.96 6.03
N LEU A 33 -13.34 7.15 5.42
CA LEU A 33 -12.95 5.94 4.71
C LEU A 33 -12.08 6.23 3.49
N ILE A 34 -12.41 7.26 2.71
CA ILE A 34 -11.62 7.67 1.54
C ILE A 34 -10.22 8.12 1.98
N SER A 35 -10.12 8.94 3.03
CA SER A 35 -8.83 9.37 3.58
C SER A 35 -8.00 8.19 4.07
N ALA A 36 -8.60 7.27 4.85
CA ALA A 36 -7.90 6.10 5.36
C ALA A 36 -7.41 5.20 4.22
N ALA A 37 -8.27 4.91 3.24
CA ALA A 37 -7.91 4.11 2.07
C ALA A 37 -6.81 4.78 1.24
N ALA A 38 -6.85 6.10 1.07
CA ALA A 38 -5.82 6.85 0.36
C ALA A 38 -4.46 6.76 1.07
N ILE A 39 -4.42 6.94 2.40
CA ILE A 39 -3.20 6.81 3.19
C ILE A 39 -2.63 5.40 3.06
N ILE A 40 -3.45 4.36 3.31
CA ILE A 40 -3.01 2.96 3.21
C ILE A 40 -2.50 2.66 1.79
N GLY A 41 -3.22 3.08 0.76
CA GLY A 41 -2.83 2.86 -0.63
C GLY A 41 -1.51 3.53 -1.00
N VAL A 42 -1.29 4.77 -0.57
CA VAL A 42 -0.04 5.51 -0.83
C VAL A 42 1.13 4.86 -0.10
N PHE A 43 1.01 4.58 1.20
CA PHE A 43 2.11 3.99 1.98
C PHE A 43 2.44 2.56 1.52
N ALA A 44 1.43 1.74 1.22
CA ALA A 44 1.65 0.40 0.65
C ALA A 44 2.37 0.47 -0.69
N SER A 45 1.99 1.42 -1.56
CA SER A 45 2.65 1.63 -2.85
C SER A 45 4.08 2.13 -2.70
N LEU A 46 4.33 3.04 -1.76
CA LEU A 46 5.68 3.52 -1.44
C LEU A 46 6.58 2.38 -0.97
N PHE A 47 6.09 1.52 -0.07
CA PHE A 47 6.82 0.34 0.41
C PHE A 47 7.11 -0.66 -0.71
N ALA A 48 6.13 -0.91 -1.59
CA ALA A 48 6.30 -1.75 -2.76
C ALA A 48 7.40 -1.24 -3.71
N LEU A 49 7.41 0.08 -3.98
CA LEU A 49 8.39 0.71 -4.85
C LEU A 49 9.77 0.80 -4.20
N SER A 50 9.86 1.11 -2.91
CA SER A 50 11.14 1.16 -2.19
C SER A 50 11.81 -0.21 -2.16
N THR A 51 11.04 -1.28 -1.92
CA THR A 51 11.53 -2.67 -1.97
C THR A 51 12.07 -3.02 -3.37
N LEU A 52 11.39 -2.59 -4.43
CA LEU A 52 11.87 -2.80 -5.80
C LEU A 52 13.17 -2.03 -6.07
N ALA A 53 13.24 -0.78 -5.61
CA ALA A 53 14.43 0.06 -5.74
C ALA A 53 15.62 -0.54 -4.99
N GLU A 54 15.41 -1.02 -3.77
CA GLU A 54 16.42 -1.70 -2.96
C GLU A 54 16.95 -2.95 -3.67
N ARG A 55 16.07 -3.83 -4.16
CA ARG A 55 16.48 -5.04 -4.91
C ARG A 55 17.31 -4.69 -6.15
N LYS A 56 16.98 -3.60 -6.85
CA LYS A 56 17.77 -3.13 -7.99
C LYS A 56 19.12 -2.55 -7.55
N GLY A 57 19.15 -1.74 -6.50
CA GLY A 57 20.37 -1.17 -5.92
C GLY A 57 21.35 -2.24 -5.47
N LEU A 58 20.86 -3.22 -4.70
CA LEU A 58 21.65 -4.37 -4.25
C LEU A 58 22.20 -5.19 -5.41
N GLY A 59 21.42 -5.38 -6.48
CA GLY A 59 21.90 -6.02 -7.71
C GLY A 59 23.09 -5.28 -8.32
N ARG A 60 22.99 -3.95 -8.46
CA ARG A 60 24.07 -3.13 -9.03
C ARG A 60 25.35 -3.18 -8.19
N ILE A 61 25.23 -3.16 -6.87
CA ILE A 61 26.38 -3.30 -5.95
C ILE A 61 27.07 -4.65 -6.15
N GLN A 62 26.28 -5.71 -6.33
CA GLN A 62 26.78 -7.09 -6.54
C GLN A 62 27.19 -7.39 -7.98
N ASN A 63 27.23 -6.38 -8.86
CA ASN A 63 27.49 -6.55 -10.30
C ASN A 63 26.57 -7.61 -10.98
N ARG A 64 25.29 -7.65 -10.60
CA ARG A 64 24.27 -8.49 -11.22
C ARG A 64 22.99 -7.70 -11.53
N PRO A 65 22.22 -8.07 -12.55
CA PRO A 65 20.94 -7.41 -12.80
C PRO A 65 19.95 -7.69 -11.64
N GLY A 66 19.30 -6.64 -11.16
CA GLY A 66 18.13 -6.75 -10.29
C GLY A 66 16.87 -7.21 -11.06
N PRO A 67 15.68 -7.15 -10.43
CA PRO A 67 14.43 -7.58 -11.08
C PRO A 67 14.18 -6.86 -12.41
N ASN A 68 14.16 -7.63 -13.52
CA ASN A 68 14.02 -7.12 -14.90
C ASN A 68 12.99 -7.88 -15.76
N ARG A 69 12.30 -8.89 -15.22
CA ARG A 69 11.46 -9.81 -16.02
C ARG A 69 9.96 -9.54 -15.92
N VAL A 70 9.46 -9.04 -14.79
CA VAL A 70 8.02 -8.89 -14.53
C VAL A 70 7.58 -7.48 -14.94
N GLY A 71 7.25 -7.32 -16.23
CA GLY A 71 6.89 -6.04 -16.85
C GLY A 71 8.09 -5.14 -17.20
N PRO A 72 7.86 -3.95 -17.78
CA PRO A 72 8.91 -2.98 -18.11
C PRO A 72 9.71 -2.64 -16.85
N PHE A 73 11.04 -2.80 -16.92
CA PHE A 73 11.95 -2.60 -15.78
C PHE A 73 11.58 -3.38 -14.50
N GLY A 74 10.80 -4.46 -14.55
CA GLY A 74 10.38 -5.17 -13.34
C GLY A 74 9.37 -4.43 -12.46
N MET A 75 8.67 -3.41 -12.97
CA MET A 75 7.72 -2.61 -12.18
C MET A 75 6.53 -3.41 -11.66
N LEU A 76 6.17 -4.51 -12.31
CA LEU A 76 5.08 -5.39 -11.88
C LEU A 76 5.53 -6.43 -10.85
N GLN A 77 6.80 -6.41 -10.43
CA GLN A 77 7.32 -7.34 -9.42
C GLN A 77 6.57 -7.24 -8.08
N PRO A 78 6.25 -6.06 -7.51
CA PRO A 78 5.53 -6.01 -6.24
C PRO A 78 4.10 -6.55 -6.35
N LEU A 79 3.46 -6.39 -7.53
CA LEU A 79 2.15 -6.98 -7.79
C LEU A 79 2.22 -8.51 -7.80
N ALA A 80 3.23 -9.08 -8.47
CA ALA A 80 3.45 -10.52 -8.47
C ALA A 80 3.77 -11.07 -7.07
N ASP A 81 4.57 -10.34 -6.29
CA ASP A 81 4.87 -10.70 -4.89
C ASP A 81 3.60 -10.66 -4.03
N GLY A 82 2.72 -9.68 -4.22
CA GLY A 82 1.41 -9.59 -3.54
C GLY A 82 0.49 -10.75 -3.89
N ILE A 83 0.33 -11.06 -5.19
CA ILE A 83 -0.47 -12.22 -5.64
C ILE A 83 0.06 -13.52 -5.04
N LYS A 84 1.38 -13.69 -5.02
CA LYS A 84 2.03 -14.84 -4.37
C LYS A 84 1.65 -14.93 -2.89
N MET A 85 1.61 -13.82 -2.16
CA MET A 85 1.24 -13.83 -0.74
C MET A 85 -0.23 -14.19 -0.52
N LEU A 86 -1.15 -13.75 -1.39
CA LEU A 86 -2.58 -14.08 -1.29
C LEU A 86 -2.88 -15.55 -1.55
N ILE A 87 -2.13 -16.18 -2.46
CA ILE A 87 -2.29 -17.60 -2.80
C ILE A 87 -1.51 -18.48 -1.82
N LYS A 88 -0.57 -17.91 -1.06
CA LYS A 88 0.28 -18.67 -0.16
C LYS A 88 -0.58 -19.29 0.94
N GLU A 89 -0.44 -20.59 1.12
CA GLU A 89 -1.09 -21.32 2.21
C GLU A 89 -0.66 -20.74 3.56
N ASP A 90 -1.65 -20.41 4.39
CA ASP A 90 -1.45 -19.95 5.76
C ASP A 90 -1.38 -21.16 6.69
N ILE A 91 -0.17 -21.43 7.23
CA ILE A 91 0.11 -22.61 8.04
C ILE A 91 0.32 -22.19 9.48
N VAL A 92 -0.64 -22.55 10.35
CA VAL A 92 -0.51 -22.37 11.80
C VAL A 92 0.25 -23.57 12.40
N PRO A 93 1.38 -23.37 13.10
CA PRO A 93 2.14 -24.48 13.69
C PRO A 93 1.30 -25.26 14.71
N LEU A 94 1.40 -26.60 14.69
CA LEU A 94 0.63 -27.47 15.59
C LEU A 94 0.87 -27.21 17.09
N ARG A 95 2.05 -26.72 17.45
CA ARG A 95 2.44 -26.42 18.83
C ARG A 95 2.25 -24.94 19.21
N ALA A 96 1.78 -24.10 18.29
CA ALA A 96 1.58 -22.68 18.55
C ALA A 96 0.20 -22.43 19.19
N ASP A 97 0.13 -21.40 20.04
CA ASP A 97 -1.16 -20.87 20.49
C ASP A 97 -1.85 -20.16 19.32
N LYS A 98 -3.03 -20.65 18.95
CA LYS A 98 -3.77 -20.17 17.76
C LYS A 98 -4.22 -18.72 17.90
N VAL A 99 -4.59 -18.30 19.11
CA VAL A 99 -5.10 -16.96 19.36
C VAL A 99 -3.95 -15.97 19.29
N LEU A 100 -2.84 -16.27 19.96
CA LEU A 100 -1.65 -15.42 19.95
C LEU A 100 -1.01 -15.34 18.56
N HIS A 101 -0.97 -16.46 17.82
CA HIS A 101 -0.43 -16.48 16.47
C HIS A 101 -1.22 -15.59 15.51
N PHE A 102 -2.55 -15.56 15.63
CA PHE A 102 -3.42 -14.70 14.81
C PHE A 102 -3.39 -13.23 15.25
N LEU A 103 -3.39 -12.97 16.56
CA LEU A 103 -3.43 -11.61 17.10
C LEU A 103 -2.09 -10.87 17.00
N ALA A 104 -0.95 -11.59 16.98
CA ALA A 104 0.36 -10.94 16.97
C ALA A 104 0.60 -10.04 15.73
N PRO A 105 0.32 -10.48 14.49
CA PRO A 105 0.40 -9.60 13.32
C PRO A 105 -0.58 -8.42 13.39
N ILE A 106 -1.78 -8.62 13.95
CA ILE A 106 -2.81 -7.57 14.07
C ILE A 106 -2.38 -6.50 15.08
N ALA A 107 -1.76 -6.89 16.20
CA ALA A 107 -1.30 -5.97 17.22
C ALA A 107 -0.09 -5.12 16.79
N LEU A 108 0.66 -5.58 15.78
CA LEU A 108 1.78 -4.84 15.20
C LEU A 108 1.32 -3.74 14.22
N ILE A 109 0.13 -3.90 13.63
CA ILE A 109 -0.48 -2.97 12.66
C ILE A 109 -1.24 -1.86 13.41
#